data_AF-A0A946SQQ7-F1
#
_entry.id   AF-A0A946SQQ7-F1
#
_cell.length_a   1.000
_cell.length_b   1.000
_cell.length_c   1.000
_cell.angle_alpha   90.00
_cell.angle_beta   90.00
_cell.angle_gamma   90.00
#
_symmetry.space_group_name_H-M   'P 1'
#
loop_
_entity.id
_entity.type
_entity.pdbx_description
1 polymer ?
#
loop_
_entity_poly.entity_id
_entity_poly.type
_entity_poly.pdbx_seq_one_letter_code
_entity_poly.pdbx_strand_id
1 'polypeptide(L)'
;MRRLFLTVLGTAALTSAACAASDGIGQMGVFYANVGWIGGAAASTAGDEIVANQNAFEDAQVYDLDGTEEWVIANTGDGDIDCLVMFGYTPETIYEPGNGDADDSPLEAFIDDGNFVMNSADYIFYVTAGGGTNGENGVKTVMDASFDLWTDGNLAEPTADGAKYTPSLDAFTSNRSFKLPQVDADPAWDAEAIFGEGPAGADPVVLHNNETGGRVGIWMQVSNDALNRGEVAVEIFNNWVPTVISTSVEPAGKATTTWGELKGF
;
A
#
# COMPACT_ATOMS: atom_id res chain seq x y z
N MET A 1 13.52 54.96 27.87
CA MET A 1 13.26 53.50 27.95
C MET A 1 12.33 53.11 26.81
N ARG A 2 12.85 52.57 25.71
CA ARG A 2 12.06 51.95 24.63
C ARG A 2 12.81 50.67 24.26
N ARG A 3 12.26 49.52 24.66
CA ARG A 3 12.78 48.19 24.34
C ARG A 3 12.36 47.87 22.90
N LEU A 4 13.34 47.64 22.04
CA LEU A 4 13.15 47.12 20.70
C LEU A 4 12.98 45.60 20.83
N PHE A 5 11.81 45.07 20.49
CA PHE A 5 11.61 43.63 20.31
C PHE A 5 12.08 43.27 18.90
N LEU A 6 13.06 42.38 18.82
CA LEU A 6 13.53 41.77 17.58
C LEU A 6 12.79 40.44 17.42
N THR A 7 11.81 40.40 16.52
CA THR A 7 11.13 39.15 16.16
C THR A 7 11.96 38.48 15.06
N VAL A 8 12.57 37.34 15.39
CA VAL A 8 13.19 36.44 14.41
C VAL A 8 12.05 35.67 13.75
N LEU A 9 11.73 35.99 12.50
CA LEU A 9 10.94 35.09 11.65
C LEU A 9 11.87 33.97 11.21
N GLY A 10 11.68 32.77 11.75
CA GLY A 10 12.22 31.54 11.18
C GLY A 10 11.43 31.20 9.92
N THR A 11 12.07 31.26 8.76
CA THR A 11 11.58 30.64 7.54
C THR A 11 11.62 29.13 7.73
N ALA A 12 10.46 28.52 7.99
CA ALA A 12 10.29 27.08 7.77
C ALA A 12 10.37 26.86 6.25
N ALA A 13 11.41 26.15 5.81
CA ALA A 13 11.46 25.65 4.44
C ALA A 13 10.47 24.49 4.37
N LEU A 14 9.31 24.70 3.74
CA LEU A 14 8.55 23.59 3.18
C LEU A 14 9.39 23.04 2.03
N THR A 15 10.08 21.92 2.26
CA THR A 15 10.48 21.02 1.19
C THR A 15 9.21 20.37 0.68
N SER A 16 8.65 20.92 -0.41
CA SER A 16 7.68 20.18 -1.22
C SER A 16 8.41 18.96 -1.77
N ALA A 17 8.09 17.76 -1.29
CA ALA A 17 8.36 16.55 -2.03
C ALA A 17 7.67 16.72 -3.38
N ALA A 18 8.46 16.88 -4.44
CA ALA A 18 7.91 16.80 -5.78
C ALA A 18 7.68 15.31 -6.03
N CYS A 19 6.44 14.90 -6.35
CA CYS A 19 6.18 13.56 -6.89
C CYS A 19 7.20 13.31 -8.00
N ALA A 20 8.14 12.39 -7.77
CA ALA A 20 8.90 11.84 -8.87
C ALA A 20 7.88 11.10 -9.74
N ALA A 21 7.84 11.44 -11.03
CA ALA A 21 7.13 10.57 -11.96
C ALA A 21 7.89 9.24 -11.98
N SER A 22 7.18 8.13 -11.74
CA SER A 22 7.76 6.78 -11.78
C SER A 22 8.37 6.50 -13.16
N ASP A 23 9.56 5.90 -13.15
CA ASP A 23 10.31 5.45 -14.32
C ASP A 23 9.79 4.09 -14.85
N GLY A 24 9.01 3.36 -14.04
CA GLY A 24 8.45 2.07 -14.40
C GLY A 24 7.82 1.28 -13.25
N ILE A 25 7.72 -0.03 -13.46
CA ILE A 25 7.34 -1.00 -12.45
C ILE A 25 8.58 -1.74 -12.01
N GLY A 26 8.72 -1.88 -10.69
CA GLY A 26 9.82 -2.57 -10.06
C GLY A 26 9.47 -3.99 -9.65
N GLN A 27 9.88 -4.34 -8.45
CA GLN A 27 9.86 -5.67 -7.86
C GLN A 27 8.72 -5.83 -6.86
N MET A 28 8.51 -7.09 -6.44
CA MET A 28 7.59 -7.44 -5.37
C MET A 28 8.33 -8.21 -4.26
N GLY A 29 8.27 -7.67 -3.06
CA GLY A 29 8.64 -8.36 -1.83
C GLY A 29 7.42 -9.01 -1.18
N VAL A 30 7.52 -10.29 -0.83
CA VAL A 30 6.46 -11.02 -0.12
C VAL A 30 6.98 -11.46 1.24
N PHE A 31 6.29 -11.05 2.30
CA PHE A 31 6.64 -11.39 3.68
C PHE A 31 5.55 -12.24 4.33
N TYR A 32 5.92 -13.45 4.74
CA TYR A 32 5.07 -14.33 5.53
C TYR A 32 5.85 -15.10 6.62
N ALA A 33 7.08 -14.68 6.97
CA ALA A 33 7.85 -15.30 8.04
C ALA A 33 7.14 -15.18 9.41
N ASN A 34 6.41 -14.09 9.59
CA ASN A 34 5.44 -13.88 10.66
C ASN A 34 4.08 -13.52 10.05
N VAL A 35 3.01 -13.90 10.74
CA VAL A 35 1.63 -13.72 10.25
C VAL A 35 0.70 -13.29 11.38
N GLY A 36 -0.38 -12.59 11.01
CA GLY A 36 -1.47 -12.23 11.91
C GLY A 36 -2.75 -12.98 11.58
N TRP A 37 -3.41 -13.49 12.62
CA TRP A 37 -4.78 -14.02 12.62
C TRP A 37 -5.12 -15.22 11.72
N ILE A 38 -4.21 -15.65 10.84
CA ILE A 38 -4.30 -16.90 10.06
C ILE A 38 -3.12 -17.84 10.39
N GLY A 39 -3.23 -19.09 9.98
CA GLY A 39 -2.13 -20.04 10.08
C GLY A 39 -1.00 -19.74 9.08
N GLY A 40 0.26 -19.93 9.51
CA GLY A 40 1.43 -19.72 8.64
C GLY A 40 1.41 -20.55 7.34
N ALA A 41 0.79 -21.73 7.36
CA ALA A 41 0.60 -22.54 6.15
C ALA A 41 -0.36 -21.91 5.13
N ALA A 42 -1.41 -21.22 5.59
CA ALA A 42 -2.33 -20.51 4.72
C ALA A 42 -1.65 -19.30 4.09
N ALA A 43 -0.88 -18.55 4.88
CA ALA A 43 -0.09 -17.42 4.39
C ALA A 43 1.00 -17.86 3.40
N SER A 44 1.78 -18.90 3.70
CA SER A 44 2.82 -19.38 2.79
C SER A 44 2.24 -19.92 1.49
N THR A 45 1.10 -20.62 1.54
CA THR A 45 0.41 -21.09 0.32
C THR A 45 0.01 -19.92 -0.57
N ALA A 46 -0.62 -18.88 0.00
CA ALA A 46 -1.02 -17.70 -0.75
C ALA A 46 0.19 -16.89 -1.26
N GLY A 47 1.22 -16.71 -0.44
CA GLY A 47 2.44 -16.00 -0.82
C GLY A 47 3.23 -16.70 -1.92
N ASP A 48 3.37 -18.02 -1.83
CA ASP A 48 4.02 -18.84 -2.88
C ASP A 48 3.24 -18.78 -4.20
N GLU A 49 1.90 -18.79 -4.12
CA GLU A 49 1.04 -18.64 -5.28
C GLU A 49 1.20 -17.25 -5.94
N ILE A 50 1.30 -16.18 -5.14
CA ILE A 50 1.57 -14.82 -5.63
C ILE A 50 2.91 -14.78 -6.34
N VAL A 51 3.99 -15.23 -5.69
CA VAL A 51 5.35 -15.23 -6.26
C VAL A 51 5.40 -16.02 -7.57
N ALA A 52 4.70 -17.15 -7.64
CA ALA A 52 4.74 -18.02 -8.82
C ALA A 52 3.91 -17.51 -10.01
N ASN A 53 2.85 -16.74 -9.77
CA ASN A 53 1.82 -16.47 -10.79
C ASN A 53 1.54 -14.99 -11.07
N GLN A 54 2.02 -14.07 -10.23
CA GLN A 54 1.98 -12.64 -10.57
C GLN A 54 2.83 -12.37 -11.81
N ASN A 55 2.39 -11.46 -12.66
CA ASN A 55 3.11 -11.03 -13.87
C ASN A 55 3.10 -9.52 -14.08
N ALA A 56 2.67 -8.78 -13.07
CA ALA A 56 2.61 -7.33 -13.11
C ALA A 56 3.97 -6.72 -12.79
N PHE A 57 4.69 -7.28 -11.81
CA PHE A 57 6.00 -6.82 -11.33
C PHE A 57 7.14 -7.64 -11.95
N GLU A 58 8.31 -7.03 -12.12
CA GLU A 58 9.44 -7.61 -12.85
C GLU A 58 10.00 -8.88 -12.21
N ASP A 59 10.04 -8.91 -10.87
CA ASP A 59 10.42 -10.07 -10.06
C ASP A 59 9.59 -10.11 -8.78
N ALA A 60 9.36 -11.31 -8.24
CA ALA A 60 8.70 -11.49 -6.96
C ALA A 60 9.47 -12.47 -6.10
N GLN A 61 9.80 -12.08 -4.87
CA GLN A 61 10.58 -12.92 -3.97
C GLN A 61 10.04 -12.89 -2.55
N VAL A 62 10.27 -13.99 -1.84
CA VAL A 62 9.95 -14.10 -0.42
C VAL A 62 11.14 -13.65 0.39
N TYR A 63 10.90 -12.77 1.35
CA TYR A 63 11.92 -12.28 2.27
C TYR A 63 11.61 -12.69 3.71
N ASP A 64 12.67 -12.93 4.48
CA ASP A 64 12.57 -13.00 5.94
C ASP A 64 12.57 -11.59 6.54
N LEU A 65 12.65 -11.48 7.86
CA LEU A 65 12.52 -10.19 8.56
C LEU A 65 13.63 -9.20 8.16
N ASP A 66 14.88 -9.65 8.19
CA ASP A 66 16.05 -8.84 7.85
C ASP A 66 16.07 -8.54 6.34
N GLY A 67 15.77 -9.54 5.51
CA GLY A 67 15.68 -9.36 4.06
C GLY A 67 14.57 -8.40 3.63
N THR A 68 13.46 -8.33 4.40
CA THR A 68 12.38 -7.37 4.12
C THR A 68 12.83 -5.95 4.39
N GLU A 69 13.58 -5.71 5.47
CA GLU A 69 14.16 -4.38 5.76
C GLU A 69 15.12 -3.95 4.65
N GLU A 70 16.08 -4.82 4.30
CA GLU A 70 17.04 -4.54 3.24
C GLU A 70 16.35 -4.26 1.90
N TRP A 71 15.32 -5.05 1.55
CA TRP A 71 14.57 -4.89 0.32
C TRP A 71 13.74 -3.60 0.31
N VAL A 72 13.00 -3.29 1.38
CA VAL A 72 12.21 -2.04 1.48
C VAL A 72 13.12 -0.82 1.32
N ILE A 73 14.26 -0.78 2.02
CA ILE A 73 15.20 0.34 1.92
C ILE A 73 15.81 0.44 0.51
N ALA A 74 16.11 -0.69 -0.14
CA ALA A 74 16.73 -0.70 -1.46
C ALA A 74 15.80 -0.23 -2.58
N ASN A 75 14.50 -0.49 -2.46
CA ASN A 75 13.47 -0.12 -3.44
C ASN A 75 12.65 1.11 -2.99
N THR A 76 13.23 1.93 -2.10
CA THR A 76 12.71 3.27 -1.78
C THR A 76 13.61 4.31 -2.45
N GLY A 77 13.04 5.15 -3.29
CA GLY A 77 13.70 6.25 -4.01
C GLY A 77 14.47 5.80 -5.24
N ASP A 78 14.20 4.62 -5.77
CA ASP A 78 14.84 4.09 -6.98
C ASP A 78 14.13 4.53 -8.28
N GLY A 79 12.91 5.06 -8.15
CA GLY A 79 12.11 5.61 -9.24
C GLY A 79 11.10 4.63 -9.83
N ASP A 80 11.11 3.36 -9.41
CA ASP A 80 10.13 2.37 -9.85
C ASP A 80 8.94 2.30 -8.88
N ILE A 81 7.87 1.62 -9.28
CA ILE A 81 6.76 1.27 -8.37
C ILE A 81 6.96 -0.18 -7.94
N ASP A 82 7.28 -0.36 -6.67
CA ASP A 82 7.51 -1.64 -6.02
C ASP A 82 6.31 -2.04 -5.15
N CYS A 83 6.20 -3.34 -4.83
CA CYS A 83 5.12 -3.85 -4.00
C CYS A 83 5.59 -4.70 -2.82
N LEU A 84 5.22 -4.32 -1.61
CA LEU A 84 5.34 -5.14 -0.42
C LEU A 84 4.01 -5.84 -0.12
N VAL A 85 4.03 -7.18 -0.05
CA VAL A 85 2.88 -8.01 0.28
C VAL A 85 3.07 -8.65 1.66
N MET A 86 2.09 -8.47 2.54
CA MET A 86 2.12 -8.99 3.93
C MET A 86 0.85 -9.77 4.29
N PHE A 87 0.94 -10.58 5.35
CA PHE A 87 -0.17 -11.40 5.86
C PHE A 87 -0.44 -11.12 7.35
N GLY A 88 -0.97 -9.93 7.62
CA GLY A 88 -1.50 -9.54 8.93
C GLY A 88 -0.44 -9.25 9.98
N TYR A 89 0.84 -9.19 9.61
CA TYR A 89 1.95 -8.87 10.50
C TYR A 89 2.86 -7.85 9.81
N THR A 90 3.21 -6.80 10.54
CA THR A 90 4.14 -5.76 10.10
C THR A 90 5.51 -6.00 10.70
N PRO A 91 6.54 -6.25 9.86
CA PRO A 91 7.91 -6.43 10.31
C PRO A 91 8.38 -5.28 11.21
N GLU A 92 8.82 -5.61 12.41
CA GLU A 92 9.34 -4.64 13.37
C GLU A 92 10.63 -3.94 12.90
N THR A 93 11.27 -4.47 11.87
CA THR A 93 12.48 -3.91 11.25
C THR A 93 12.19 -2.75 10.31
N ILE A 94 10.96 -2.62 9.80
CA ILE A 94 10.55 -1.50 8.94
C ILE A 94 9.56 -0.55 9.63
N TYR A 95 9.09 -0.90 10.83
CA TYR A 95 8.20 -0.08 11.63
C TYR A 95 8.29 -0.44 13.13
N GLU A 96 8.79 0.47 13.97
CA GLU A 96 9.01 0.17 15.40
C GLU A 96 7.70 -0.19 16.15
N PRO A 97 7.67 -1.32 16.89
CA PRO A 97 6.51 -1.73 17.67
C PRO A 97 5.99 -0.69 18.65
N GLY A 98 4.67 -0.53 18.68
CA GLY A 98 4.01 0.46 19.54
C GLY A 98 3.90 1.84 18.89
N ASN A 99 4.13 1.93 17.58
CA ASN A 99 4.16 3.18 16.82
C ASN A 99 5.31 4.10 17.27
N GLY A 100 6.48 3.50 17.52
CA GLY A 100 7.67 4.20 18.01
C GLY A 100 8.29 5.13 16.94
N ASP A 101 8.23 4.67 15.69
CA ASP A 101 8.63 5.41 14.48
C ASP A 101 7.38 5.92 13.78
N ALA A 102 6.66 6.84 14.41
CA ALA A 102 5.41 7.36 13.85
C ALA A 102 5.62 8.20 12.59
N ASP A 103 6.81 8.79 12.42
CA ASP A 103 7.21 9.60 11.28
C ASP A 103 8.54 9.05 10.73
N ASP A 104 8.73 9.14 9.41
CA ASP A 104 9.96 8.77 8.67
C ASP A 104 10.39 7.29 8.84
N SER A 105 9.47 6.39 9.16
CA SER A 105 9.80 4.95 9.21
C SER A 105 10.15 4.41 7.81
N PRO A 106 10.97 3.33 7.69
CA PRO A 106 11.23 2.72 6.38
C PRO A 106 9.96 2.34 5.61
N LEU A 107 8.92 1.86 6.32
CA LEU A 107 7.63 1.50 5.72
C LEU A 107 6.86 2.71 5.19
N GLU A 108 6.81 3.79 5.97
CA GLU A 108 6.17 5.04 5.57
C GLU A 108 6.91 5.69 4.39
N ALA A 109 8.25 5.77 4.48
CA ALA A 109 9.08 6.28 3.39
C ALA A 109 8.89 5.49 2.09
N PHE A 110 8.72 4.16 2.18
CA PHE A 110 8.41 3.32 1.02
C PHE A 110 7.06 3.69 0.40
N ILE A 111 6.01 3.85 1.20
CA ILE A 111 4.68 4.28 0.71
C ILE A 111 4.76 5.69 0.11
N ASP A 112 5.44 6.62 0.78
CA ASP A 112 5.56 8.02 0.37
C ASP A 112 6.45 8.23 -0.85
N ASP A 113 7.25 7.24 -1.21
CA ASP A 113 7.98 7.22 -2.48
C ASP A 113 7.10 6.83 -3.68
N GLY A 114 5.83 6.43 -3.44
CA GLY A 114 4.89 6.06 -4.49
C GLY A 114 4.65 4.55 -4.61
N ASN A 115 5.28 3.75 -3.74
CA ASN A 115 5.18 2.30 -3.78
C ASN A 115 3.86 1.76 -3.22
N PHE A 116 3.69 0.46 -3.37
CA PHE A 116 2.47 -0.26 -3.05
C PHE A 116 2.66 -1.18 -1.83
N VAL A 117 1.84 -1.04 -0.80
CA VAL A 117 1.75 -2.02 0.28
C VAL A 117 0.39 -2.73 0.24
N MET A 118 0.40 -4.06 0.23
CA MET A 118 -0.78 -4.90 0.20
C MET A 118 -0.80 -5.81 1.44
N ASN A 119 -1.94 -5.91 2.12
CA ASN A 119 -2.08 -6.80 3.27
C ASN A 119 -3.35 -7.67 3.30
N SER A 120 -3.19 -8.94 3.67
CA SER A 120 -4.30 -9.85 3.97
C SER A 120 -4.34 -10.26 5.45
N ALA A 121 -5.38 -11.03 5.80
CA ALA A 121 -5.57 -11.69 7.09
C ALA A 121 -6.00 -10.77 8.25
N ASP A 122 -5.11 -9.98 8.83
CA ASP A 122 -5.44 -9.10 9.98
C ASP A 122 -5.48 -7.63 9.58
N TYR A 123 -5.92 -6.78 10.50
CA TYR A 123 -5.88 -5.32 10.41
C TYR A 123 -4.47 -4.90 9.98
N ILE A 124 -4.35 -4.29 8.79
CA ILE A 124 -3.05 -3.83 8.25
C ILE A 124 -2.32 -2.92 9.25
N PHE A 125 -1.04 -3.17 9.51
CA PHE A 125 -0.22 -2.42 10.49
C PHE A 125 -0.58 -2.59 11.97
N TYR A 126 -1.54 -3.45 12.32
CA TYR A 126 -1.97 -3.65 13.71
C TYR A 126 -1.04 -4.55 14.52
N VAL A 127 -0.66 -5.70 13.95
CA VAL A 127 0.16 -6.72 14.62
C VAL A 127 1.62 -6.54 14.22
N THR A 128 2.51 -6.61 15.19
CA THR A 128 3.96 -6.64 15.02
C THR A 128 4.60 -7.42 16.19
N ALA A 129 5.90 -7.24 16.44
CA ALA A 129 6.56 -7.83 17.59
C ALA A 129 5.88 -7.37 18.89
N GLY A 130 5.50 -8.34 19.73
CA GLY A 130 4.68 -8.10 20.92
C GLY A 130 3.17 -8.20 20.69
N GLY A 131 2.73 -8.57 19.50
CA GLY A 131 1.32 -8.76 19.16
C GLY A 131 0.68 -7.48 18.62
N GLY A 132 -0.54 -7.16 19.05
CA GLY A 132 -1.27 -5.95 18.63
C GLY A 132 -0.76 -4.65 19.25
N THR A 133 0.55 -4.50 19.41
CA THR A 133 1.20 -3.37 20.09
C THR A 133 1.04 -2.05 19.33
N ASN A 134 1.05 -2.07 18.00
CA ASN A 134 0.72 -0.89 17.19
C ASN A 134 -0.76 -0.52 17.38
N GLY A 135 -1.63 -1.53 17.41
CA GLY A 135 -3.06 -1.32 17.54
C GLY A 135 -3.65 -0.65 16.29
N GLU A 136 -4.82 -0.04 16.44
CA GLU A 136 -5.45 0.72 15.33
C GLU A 136 -4.62 1.92 14.88
N ASN A 137 -3.71 2.39 15.73
CA ASN A 137 -2.88 3.55 15.42
C ASN A 137 -1.85 3.25 14.34
N GLY A 138 -1.48 1.99 14.10
CA GLY A 138 -0.51 1.65 13.05
C GLY A 138 -0.93 2.17 11.68
N VAL A 139 -2.21 2.10 11.31
CA VAL A 139 -2.73 2.73 10.07
C VAL A 139 -2.64 4.25 10.13
N LYS A 140 -2.96 4.84 11.27
CA LYS A 140 -3.05 6.29 11.39
C LYS A 140 -1.68 6.95 11.30
N THR A 141 -0.64 6.29 11.81
CA THR A 141 0.74 6.78 11.77
C THR A 141 1.41 6.42 10.46
N VAL A 142 1.39 5.15 10.03
CA VAL A 142 2.06 4.74 8.78
C VAL A 142 1.48 5.43 7.53
N MET A 143 0.20 5.78 7.54
CA MET A 143 -0.47 6.40 6.40
C MET A 143 -0.80 7.89 6.61
N ASP A 144 -0.40 8.48 7.74
CA ASP A 144 -0.81 9.84 8.13
C ASP A 144 -2.32 10.08 8.03
N ALA A 145 -3.10 9.06 8.40
CA ALA A 145 -4.54 8.98 8.12
C ALA A 145 -5.40 9.11 9.39
N SER A 146 -6.65 9.53 9.19
CA SER A 146 -7.64 9.68 10.27
C SER A 146 -8.65 8.53 10.38
N PHE A 147 -8.64 7.57 9.46
CA PHE A 147 -9.58 6.46 9.40
C PHE A 147 -9.11 5.20 10.16
N ASP A 148 -10.07 4.29 10.41
CA ASP A 148 -9.83 2.99 11.03
C ASP A 148 -10.53 1.85 10.26
N LEU A 149 -10.17 0.59 10.56
CA LEU A 149 -10.71 -0.59 9.86
C LEU A 149 -11.65 -1.45 10.73
N TRP A 150 -12.11 -1.01 11.91
CA TRP A 150 -12.97 -1.85 12.75
C TRP A 150 -14.40 -1.96 12.20
N THR A 151 -14.69 -3.03 11.45
CA THR A 151 -16.02 -3.27 10.86
C THR A 151 -16.79 -4.44 11.48
N ASP A 152 -16.11 -5.30 12.26
CA ASP A 152 -16.70 -6.38 13.07
C ASP A 152 -17.75 -7.24 12.33
N GLY A 153 -17.41 -7.66 11.11
CA GLY A 153 -18.21 -8.61 10.33
C GLY A 153 -18.99 -7.96 9.19
N ASN A 154 -18.27 -7.31 8.27
CA ASN A 154 -18.76 -6.76 7.02
C ASN A 154 -18.88 -7.88 5.98
N LEU A 155 -20.09 -8.22 5.55
CA LEU A 155 -20.28 -9.09 4.39
C LEU A 155 -19.92 -8.29 3.13
N ALA A 156 -18.71 -8.49 2.63
CA ALA A 156 -18.22 -7.90 1.41
C ALA A 156 -18.57 -8.80 0.22
N GLU A 157 -19.24 -8.22 -0.77
CA GLU A 157 -19.62 -8.88 -2.01
C GLU A 157 -18.80 -8.29 -3.17
N PRO A 158 -18.47 -9.08 -4.21
CA PRO A 158 -17.76 -8.55 -5.38
C PRO A 158 -18.52 -7.38 -6.01
N THR A 159 -17.81 -6.27 -6.24
CA THR A 159 -18.34 -5.13 -6.99
C THR A 159 -18.29 -5.41 -8.50
N ALA A 160 -18.67 -4.41 -9.31
CA ALA A 160 -18.47 -4.50 -10.76
C ALA A 160 -16.98 -4.63 -11.14
N ASP A 161 -16.09 -3.91 -10.43
CA ASP A 161 -14.65 -4.01 -10.62
C ASP A 161 -14.09 -5.32 -10.06
N GLY A 162 -14.61 -5.79 -8.92
CA GLY A 162 -14.30 -7.13 -8.41
C GLY A 162 -14.64 -8.23 -9.40
N ALA A 163 -15.85 -8.23 -9.95
CA ALA A 163 -16.25 -9.21 -10.96
C ALA A 163 -15.40 -9.14 -12.24
N LYS A 164 -14.83 -7.97 -12.55
CA LYS A 164 -13.99 -7.75 -13.74
C LYS A 164 -12.54 -8.16 -13.52
N TYR A 165 -11.94 -7.74 -12.41
CA TYR A 165 -10.51 -7.85 -12.17
C TYR A 165 -10.15 -8.99 -11.22
N THR A 166 -11.09 -9.46 -10.39
CA THR A 166 -10.91 -10.57 -9.46
C THR A 166 -12.05 -11.60 -9.61
N PRO A 167 -12.19 -12.26 -10.76
CA PRO A 167 -13.31 -13.18 -11.01
C PRO A 167 -13.36 -14.40 -10.07
N SER A 168 -12.28 -14.71 -9.35
CA SER A 168 -12.26 -15.72 -8.29
C SER A 168 -12.76 -15.22 -6.93
N LEU A 169 -12.99 -13.90 -6.78
CA LEU A 169 -13.47 -13.33 -5.53
C LEU A 169 -14.92 -13.77 -5.28
N ASP A 170 -15.10 -14.60 -4.26
CA ASP A 170 -16.40 -14.90 -3.68
C ASP A 170 -16.73 -13.92 -2.53
N ALA A 171 -18.02 -13.79 -2.23
CA ALA A 171 -18.45 -13.02 -1.06
C ALA A 171 -17.89 -13.63 0.24
N PHE A 172 -17.40 -12.79 1.14
CA PHE A 172 -16.85 -13.21 2.42
C PHE A 172 -17.15 -12.16 3.51
N THR A 173 -17.05 -12.58 4.77
CA THR A 173 -17.21 -11.66 5.90
C THR A 173 -15.84 -11.12 6.31
N SER A 174 -15.52 -9.90 5.88
CA SER A 174 -14.35 -9.16 6.35
C SER A 174 -14.57 -8.65 7.77
N ASN A 175 -13.55 -8.71 8.62
CA ASN A 175 -13.61 -8.12 9.95
C ASN A 175 -12.92 -6.74 10.01
N ARG A 176 -12.11 -6.42 8.99
CA ARG A 176 -11.20 -5.28 8.96
C ARG A 176 -11.24 -4.57 7.61
N SER A 177 -12.40 -4.01 7.27
CA SER A 177 -12.59 -3.33 5.98
C SER A 177 -12.30 -1.84 6.11
N PHE A 178 -11.81 -1.20 5.05
CA PHE A 178 -11.71 0.26 5.04
C PHE A 178 -13.11 0.88 5.02
N LYS A 179 -13.37 1.80 5.94
CA LYS A 179 -14.63 2.54 6.02
C LYS A 179 -14.60 3.67 5.00
N LEU A 180 -15.11 3.43 3.80
CA LEU A 180 -15.09 4.40 2.69
C LEU A 180 -15.51 5.83 3.09
N PRO A 181 -16.57 6.06 3.89
CA PRO A 181 -16.92 7.42 4.31
C PRO A 181 -15.86 8.14 5.16
N GLN A 182 -15.00 7.40 5.86
CA GLN A 182 -13.87 7.97 6.59
C GLN A 182 -12.68 8.24 5.66
N VAL A 183 -12.43 7.35 4.69
CA VAL A 183 -11.43 7.56 3.64
C VAL A 183 -11.79 8.80 2.82
N ASP A 184 -13.03 8.92 2.35
CA ASP A 184 -13.52 10.08 1.56
C ASP A 184 -13.46 11.41 2.34
N ALA A 185 -13.41 11.35 3.68
CA ALA A 185 -13.29 12.53 4.53
C ALA A 185 -11.83 12.96 4.74
N ASP A 186 -10.87 12.11 4.40
CA ASP A 186 -9.44 12.35 4.50
C ASP A 186 -8.92 12.88 3.15
N PRO A 187 -8.41 14.12 3.06
CA PRO A 187 -8.04 14.71 1.77
C PRO A 187 -6.79 14.09 1.13
N ALA A 188 -5.98 13.35 1.90
CA ALA A 188 -4.77 12.72 1.38
C ALA A 188 -5.08 11.43 0.61
N TRP A 189 -6.19 10.75 0.91
CA TRP A 189 -6.45 9.39 0.41
C TRP A 189 -7.76 9.28 -0.37
N ASP A 190 -7.74 8.51 -1.45
CA ASP A 190 -8.95 8.12 -2.18
C ASP A 190 -8.97 6.62 -2.47
N ALA A 191 -10.17 6.03 -2.59
CA ALA A 191 -10.32 4.65 -3.00
C ALA A 191 -10.16 4.52 -4.52
N GLU A 192 -8.96 4.13 -4.96
CA GLU A 192 -8.61 3.99 -6.38
C GLU A 192 -9.30 2.78 -7.02
N ALA A 193 -9.47 1.69 -6.26
CA ALA A 193 -10.19 0.51 -6.71
C ALA A 193 -10.90 -0.21 -5.56
N ILE A 194 -12.16 -0.57 -5.77
CA ILE A 194 -12.97 -1.31 -4.81
C ILE A 194 -13.39 -2.63 -5.47
N PHE A 195 -12.81 -3.75 -5.05
CA PHE A 195 -13.10 -5.06 -5.60
C PHE A 195 -14.21 -5.77 -4.82
N GLY A 196 -14.28 -5.57 -3.51
CA GLY A 196 -15.33 -6.09 -2.65
C GLY A 196 -15.86 -5.01 -1.73
N GLU A 197 -17.18 -4.94 -1.56
CA GLU A 197 -17.83 -3.93 -0.71
C GLU A 197 -19.02 -4.51 0.05
N GLY A 198 -19.22 -4.02 1.26
CA GLY A 198 -20.40 -4.28 2.08
C GLY A 198 -20.82 -3.03 2.84
N PRO A 199 -21.94 -3.09 3.60
CA PRO A 199 -22.50 -1.92 4.27
C PRO A 199 -21.57 -1.21 5.26
N ALA A 200 -20.54 -1.88 5.77
CA ALA A 200 -19.60 -1.33 6.75
C ALA A 200 -18.27 -0.87 6.15
N GLY A 201 -17.99 -1.18 4.88
CA GLY A 201 -16.73 -0.79 4.23
C GLY A 201 -16.36 -1.68 3.05
N ALA A 202 -15.12 -1.50 2.57
CA ALA A 202 -14.58 -2.18 1.41
C ALA A 202 -13.41 -3.11 1.76
N ASP A 203 -13.43 -4.30 1.17
CA ASP A 203 -12.41 -5.34 1.23
C ASP A 203 -12.75 -6.43 0.18
N PRO A 204 -11.92 -6.67 -0.86
CA PRO A 204 -10.66 -6.02 -1.15
C PRO A 204 -10.82 -4.61 -1.71
N VAL A 205 -9.86 -3.74 -1.42
CA VAL A 205 -9.82 -2.34 -1.86
C VAL A 205 -8.38 -1.84 -1.87
N VAL A 206 -8.08 -0.91 -2.77
CA VAL A 206 -6.79 -0.21 -2.83
C VAL A 206 -7.05 1.28 -2.67
N LEU A 207 -6.34 1.89 -1.72
CA LEU A 207 -6.30 3.32 -1.50
C LEU A 207 -5.06 3.91 -2.19
N HIS A 208 -5.19 5.14 -2.66
CA HIS A 208 -4.13 5.90 -3.30
C HIS A 208 -3.91 7.21 -2.53
N ASN A 209 -2.64 7.55 -2.30
CA ASN A 209 -2.23 8.81 -1.70
C ASN A 209 -2.12 9.86 -2.80
N ASN A 210 -2.94 10.90 -2.69
CA ASN A 210 -3.04 11.99 -3.66
C ASN A 210 -1.81 12.91 -3.68
N GLU A 211 -0.99 12.89 -2.64
CA GLU A 211 0.21 13.71 -2.52
C GLU A 211 1.47 12.97 -2.96
N THR A 212 1.59 11.68 -2.64
CA THR A 212 2.81 10.90 -2.88
C THR A 212 2.69 9.92 -4.04
N GLY A 213 1.46 9.54 -4.42
CA GLY A 213 1.21 8.48 -5.38
C GLY A 213 1.27 7.07 -4.79
N GLY A 214 1.58 6.96 -3.48
CA GLY A 214 1.66 5.69 -2.75
C GLY A 214 0.33 4.96 -2.72
N ARG A 215 0.38 3.63 -2.63
CA ARG A 215 -0.83 2.81 -2.57
C ARG A 215 -0.81 1.91 -1.35
N VAL A 216 -1.97 1.81 -0.70
CA VAL A 216 -2.17 0.86 0.39
C VAL A 216 -3.45 0.09 0.13
N GLY A 217 -3.32 -1.22 -0.04
CA GLY A 217 -4.43 -2.11 -0.33
C GLY A 217 -4.58 -3.22 0.69
N ILE A 218 -5.82 -3.69 0.79
CA ILE A 218 -6.18 -4.80 1.65
C ILE A 218 -6.97 -5.83 0.86
N TRP A 219 -6.82 -7.11 1.20
CA TRP A 219 -7.69 -8.15 0.68
C TRP A 219 -7.91 -9.26 1.70
N MET A 220 -9.17 -9.61 1.95
CA MET A 220 -9.57 -10.72 2.82
C MET A 220 -8.98 -10.62 4.24
N GLN A 221 -9.18 -9.47 4.91
CA GLN A 221 -8.77 -9.28 6.31
C GLN A 221 -9.74 -9.92 7.30
N VAL A 222 -9.65 -11.25 7.37
CA VAL A 222 -10.40 -12.12 8.27
C VAL A 222 -9.59 -13.36 8.65
N SER A 223 -9.81 -13.87 9.87
CA SER A 223 -9.31 -15.17 10.36
C SER A 223 -10.04 -16.35 9.72
N ASN A 224 -9.73 -16.62 8.46
CA ASN A 224 -10.25 -17.78 7.74
C ASN A 224 -9.19 -18.35 6.81
N ASP A 225 -8.53 -19.43 7.23
CA ASP A 225 -7.45 -20.09 6.48
C ASP A 225 -7.91 -20.68 5.13
N ALA A 226 -9.22 -20.84 4.90
CA ALA A 226 -9.76 -21.51 3.72
C ALA A 226 -10.04 -20.59 2.52
N LEU A 227 -9.84 -19.27 2.65
CA LEU A 227 -10.07 -18.33 1.55
C LEU A 227 -8.96 -18.40 0.48
N ASN A 228 -9.34 -18.19 -0.78
CA ASN A 228 -8.46 -18.17 -1.96
C ASN A 228 -7.65 -16.87 -2.08
N ARG A 229 -6.88 -16.53 -1.03
CA ARG A 229 -6.10 -15.29 -0.96
C ARG A 229 -5.06 -15.14 -2.07
N GLY A 230 -4.36 -16.21 -2.43
CA GLY A 230 -3.31 -16.17 -3.45
C GLY A 230 -3.90 -15.88 -4.82
N GLU A 231 -4.88 -16.70 -5.24
CA GLU A 231 -5.63 -16.51 -6.50
C GLU A 231 -6.20 -15.08 -6.64
N VAL A 232 -6.93 -14.57 -5.64
CA VAL A 232 -7.50 -13.21 -5.70
C VAL A 232 -6.41 -12.14 -5.78
N ALA A 233 -5.32 -12.27 -5.02
CA ALA A 233 -4.22 -11.30 -5.09
C ALA A 233 -3.53 -11.32 -6.47
N VAL A 234 -3.26 -12.51 -7.02
CA VAL A 234 -2.72 -12.68 -8.37
C VAL A 234 -3.62 -12.03 -9.41
N GLU A 235 -4.94 -12.15 -9.27
CA GLU A 235 -5.89 -11.48 -10.16
C GLU A 235 -5.87 -9.96 -10.04
N ILE A 236 -5.80 -9.40 -8.81
CA ILE A 236 -5.61 -7.96 -8.60
C ILE A 236 -4.33 -7.48 -9.32
N PHE A 237 -3.21 -8.16 -9.09
CA PHE A 237 -1.94 -7.80 -9.72
C PHE A 237 -2.03 -7.92 -11.24
N ASN A 238 -2.45 -9.06 -11.77
CA ASN A 238 -2.35 -9.30 -13.21
C ASN A 238 -3.40 -8.53 -14.03
N ASN A 239 -4.57 -8.24 -13.45
CA ASN A 239 -5.69 -7.66 -14.20
C ASN A 239 -5.88 -6.17 -13.95
N TRP A 240 -5.64 -5.69 -12.72
CA TRP A 240 -5.90 -4.29 -12.36
C TRP A 240 -4.63 -3.43 -12.36
N VAL A 241 -3.55 -3.88 -11.75
CA VAL A 241 -2.31 -3.07 -11.61
C VAL A 241 -1.81 -2.51 -12.96
N PRO A 242 -1.74 -3.29 -14.07
CA PRO A 242 -1.34 -2.75 -15.38
C PRO A 242 -2.18 -1.56 -15.87
N THR A 243 -3.44 -1.46 -15.44
CA THR A 243 -4.32 -0.34 -15.84
C THR A 243 -3.91 0.96 -15.15
N VAL A 244 -3.33 0.89 -13.96
CA VAL A 244 -2.88 2.04 -13.17
C VAL A 244 -1.52 2.53 -13.67
N ILE A 245 -0.58 1.61 -13.84
CA ILE A 245 0.79 1.95 -14.31
C ILE A 245 0.77 2.52 -15.73
N SER A 246 -0.11 2.00 -16.60
CA SER A 246 -0.22 2.54 -17.97
C SER A 246 -0.66 4.01 -18.02
N THR A 247 -1.23 4.53 -16.93
CA THR A 247 -1.64 5.94 -16.78
C THR A 247 -0.61 6.81 -16.06
N SER A 248 0.32 6.23 -15.30
CA SER A 248 1.42 6.96 -14.66
C SER A 248 2.59 7.25 -15.62
N VAL A 249 2.76 6.44 -16.68
CA VAL A 249 3.77 6.67 -17.74
C VAL A 249 3.31 7.61 -18.85
N GLU A 250 2.79 8.80 -18.51
CA GLU A 250 2.93 9.94 -19.44
C GLU A 250 4.35 10.50 -19.24
N PRO A 251 5.29 10.29 -20.17
CA PRO A 251 6.68 10.66 -19.94
C PRO A 251 6.77 12.18 -19.84
N ALA A 252 6.97 12.68 -18.62
CA ALA A 252 7.28 14.08 -18.32
C ALA A 252 8.62 14.57 -18.95
N GLY A 253 9.22 13.79 -19.86
CA GLY A 253 10.48 14.07 -20.53
C GLY A 253 10.50 13.99 -22.07
N LYS A 254 9.43 13.54 -22.76
CA LYS A 254 9.44 13.48 -24.25
C LYS A 254 8.97 14.75 -24.96
N ALA A 255 8.87 15.86 -24.24
CA ALA A 255 8.77 17.19 -24.84
C ALA A 255 10.14 17.88 -24.96
N THR A 256 11.19 17.17 -25.39
CA THR A 256 12.41 17.82 -25.87
C THR A 256 12.74 17.42 -27.31
N THR A 257 12.84 18.46 -28.14
CA THR A 257 13.48 18.51 -29.47
C THR A 257 12.81 17.86 -30.68
N THR A 258 11.71 18.46 -31.19
CA THR A 258 11.44 18.47 -32.65
C THR A 258 10.73 19.74 -33.14
N TRP A 259 11.25 20.92 -32.80
CA TRP A 259 10.89 22.17 -33.49
C TRP A 259 12.09 22.98 -34.01
N GLY A 260 13.32 22.50 -33.78
CA GLY A 260 14.56 23.14 -34.23
C GLY A 260 14.98 22.83 -35.68
N GLU A 261 14.41 21.80 -36.33
CA GLU A 261 14.89 21.31 -37.64
C GLU A 261 13.94 21.59 -38.83
N LEU A 262 12.85 22.34 -38.64
CA LEU A 262 11.86 22.61 -39.70
C LEU A 262 11.80 24.07 -40.20
N LYS A 263 12.83 24.88 -39.94
CA LYS A 263 12.95 26.24 -40.54
C LYS A 263 14.32 26.52 -41.15
N GLY A 264 14.83 25.53 -41.87
CA GLY A 264 15.97 25.70 -42.77
C GLY A 264 15.58 25.49 -44.23
N PHE A 265 14.65 26.29 -44.78
CA PHE A 265 14.50 26.61 -46.20
C PHE A 265 13.81 27.96 -46.38
#